data_AF-A0A7S9CTW3-F1
#
_entry.id   AF-A0A7S9CTW3-F1
#
_cell.length_a   1.000
_cell.length_b   1.000
_cell.length_c   1.000
_cell.angle_alpha   90.00
_cell.angle_beta   90.00
_cell.angle_gamma   90.00
#
_symmetry.space_group_name_H-M   'P 1'
#
loop_
_entity.id
_entity.type
_entity.pdbx_description
1 polymer ?
#
loop_
_entity_poly.entity_id
_entity_poly.type
_entity_poly.pdbx_seq_one_letter_code
_entity_poly.pdbx_strand_id
1 'polypeptide(L)'
;MTTDPIEDAVVSAARAKGYVLNSTIMATVAIDLAGSKLDGDLIAIPGKGALSVQDYLRDLHDRAPSGFSRLQQPDAERTIAEMRGKRPLDAAWHARHAKATGITKTMMDEIMRNRA
;
A
#
# COMPACT_ATOMS: atom_id res chain seq x y z
N MET A 1 13.83 -0.76 10.59
CA MET A 1 13.99 -2.18 10.21
C MET A 1 14.31 -2.17 8.72
N THR A 2 15.53 -2.52 8.33
CA THR A 2 15.88 -2.72 6.92
C THR A 2 15.38 -4.11 6.56
N THR A 3 14.25 -4.20 5.87
CA THR A 3 13.76 -5.46 5.32
C THR A 3 14.80 -6.02 4.36
N ASP A 4 14.97 -7.34 4.35
CA ASP A 4 15.86 -8.00 3.40
C ASP A 4 15.36 -7.70 1.97
N PRO A 5 16.22 -7.25 1.03
CA PRO A 5 15.80 -6.94 -0.34
C PRO A 5 15.13 -8.12 -1.05
N ILE A 6 15.47 -9.37 -0.70
CA ILE A 6 14.83 -10.57 -1.24
C ILE A 6 13.39 -10.70 -0.72
N GLU A 7 13.18 -10.50 0.57
CA GLU A 7 11.83 -10.55 1.17
C GLU A 7 10.94 -9.47 0.57
N ASP A 8 11.46 -8.25 0.41
CA ASP A 8 10.73 -7.15 -0.23
C ASP A 8 10.38 -7.46 -1.69
N ALA A 9 11.29 -8.07 -2.45
CA ALA A 9 11.02 -8.50 -3.82
C ALA A 9 9.90 -9.56 -3.89
N VAL A 10 9.92 -10.55 -3.00
CA VAL A 10 8.89 -11.59 -2.91
C VAL A 10 7.53 -11.00 -2.53
N VAL A 11 7.49 -10.12 -1.52
CA VAL A 11 6.25 -9.44 -1.10
C VAL A 11 5.72 -8.54 -2.22
N SER A 12 6.59 -7.80 -2.90
CA SER A 12 6.21 -6.96 -4.04
C SER A 12 5.61 -7.79 -5.18
N ALA A 13 6.25 -8.90 -5.54
CA ALA A 13 5.74 -9.83 -6.57
C ALA A 13 4.39 -10.46 -6.16
N ALA A 14 4.22 -10.82 -4.89
CA ALA A 14 2.95 -11.33 -4.36
C ALA A 14 1.83 -10.29 -4.45
N ARG A 15 2.11 -9.04 -4.07
CA ARG A 15 1.16 -7.93 -4.17
C ARG A 15 0.79 -7.60 -5.60
N ALA A 16 1.74 -7.66 -6.53
CA ALA A 16 1.47 -7.49 -7.97
C ALA A 16 0.49 -8.54 -8.51
N LYS A 17 0.47 -9.74 -7.91
CA LYS A 17 -0.52 -10.80 -8.20
C LYS A 17 -1.81 -10.70 -7.38
N GLY A 18 -1.95 -9.66 -6.54
CA GLY A 18 -3.13 -9.44 -5.71
C GLY A 18 -3.17 -10.29 -4.44
N TYR A 19 -2.01 -10.72 -3.93
CA TYR A 19 -1.91 -11.51 -2.70
C TYR A 19 -1.20 -10.76 -1.57
N VAL A 20 -1.52 -11.17 -0.34
CA VAL A 20 -0.81 -10.86 0.89
C VAL A 20 -0.31 -12.17 1.47
N LEU A 21 0.97 -12.18 1.85
CA LEU A 21 1.62 -13.34 2.48
C LEU A 21 1.45 -13.26 3.99
N ASN A 22 1.10 -14.38 4.62
CA ASN A 22 1.07 -14.46 6.08
C ASN A 22 2.49 -14.63 6.68
N SER A 23 2.60 -14.50 7.99
CA SER A 23 3.89 -14.59 8.71
C SER A 23 4.57 -15.96 8.58
N THR A 24 3.81 -17.05 8.49
CA THR A 24 4.35 -18.41 8.32
C THR A 24 5.02 -18.58 6.95
N ILE A 25 4.42 -18.05 5.89
CA ILE A 25 5.04 -18.03 4.57
C ILE A 25 6.29 -17.17 4.59
N MET A 26 6.24 -15.97 5.19
CA MET A 26 7.42 -15.12 5.28
C MET A 26 8.59 -15.80 6.02
N ALA A 27 8.32 -16.54 7.08
CA ALA A 27 9.34 -17.35 7.75
C ALA A 27 9.92 -18.44 6.85
N THR A 28 9.09 -19.07 6.01
CA THR A 28 9.54 -20.07 5.02
C THR A 28 10.43 -19.42 3.96
N VAL A 29 10.06 -18.23 3.47
CA VAL A 29 10.88 -17.45 2.53
C VAL A 29 12.26 -17.15 3.12
N ALA A 30 12.31 -16.69 4.36
CA ALA A 30 13.57 -16.39 5.06
C ALA A 30 14.47 -17.64 5.19
N ILE A 31 13.89 -18.81 5.44
CA ILE A 31 14.62 -20.08 5.55
C ILE A 31 15.10 -20.57 4.18
N ASP A 32 14.20 -20.62 3.18
CA ASP A 32 14.48 -21.13 1.84
C ASP A 32 15.58 -20.30 1.15
N LEU A 33 15.57 -18.98 1.38
CA LEU A 33 16.44 -18.02 0.71
C LEU A 33 17.59 -17.54 1.59
N ALA A 34 17.81 -18.16 2.75
CA ALA A 34 18.92 -17.84 3.64
C ALA A 34 20.26 -17.95 2.88
N GLY A 35 21.02 -16.84 2.86
CA GLY A 35 22.31 -16.77 2.16
C GLY A 35 22.20 -16.66 0.63
N SER A 36 21.00 -16.52 0.09
CA SER A 36 20.79 -16.21 -1.32
C SER A 36 21.11 -14.75 -1.64
N LYS A 37 21.28 -14.44 -2.92
CA LYS A 37 21.50 -13.07 -3.40
C LYS A 37 20.47 -12.70 -4.45
N LEU A 38 20.01 -11.47 -4.42
CA LEU A 38 19.14 -10.89 -5.45
C LEU A 38 19.99 -10.17 -6.50
N ASP A 39 19.80 -10.51 -7.76
CA ASP A 39 20.34 -9.80 -8.92
C ASP A 39 19.19 -9.45 -9.88
N GLY A 40 18.67 -8.23 -9.75
CA GLY A 40 17.42 -7.82 -10.40
C GLY A 40 16.24 -8.68 -9.93
N ASP A 41 15.64 -9.43 -10.86
CA ASP A 41 14.52 -10.36 -10.59
C ASP A 41 14.96 -11.82 -10.41
N LEU A 42 16.27 -12.09 -10.39
CA LEU A 42 16.85 -13.41 -10.21
C LEU A 42 17.37 -13.59 -8.79
N ILE A 43 16.94 -14.67 -8.15
CA ILE A 43 17.43 -15.13 -6.86
C ILE A 43 18.50 -16.19 -7.12
N ALA A 44 19.74 -15.87 -6.80
CA ALA A 44 20.85 -16.81 -6.84
C ALA A 44 20.93 -17.58 -5.51
N ILE A 45 20.68 -18.90 -5.58
CA ILE A 45 20.66 -19.81 -4.44
C ILE A 45 21.97 -20.62 -4.42
N PRO A 46 22.77 -20.51 -3.35
CA PRO A 46 24.03 -21.24 -3.23
C PRO A 46 23.85 -22.75 -3.43
N GLY A 47 24.59 -23.33 -4.37
CA GLY A 47 24.57 -24.77 -4.66
C GLY A 47 23.33 -25.30 -5.40
N LYS A 48 22.33 -24.46 -5.68
CA LYS A 48 21.09 -24.86 -6.40
C LYS A 48 20.88 -24.13 -7.73
N GLY A 49 21.64 -23.06 -8.00
CA GLY A 49 21.53 -22.27 -9.24
C GLY A 49 20.80 -20.95 -9.01
N ALA A 50 20.18 -20.40 -10.05
CA ALA A 50 19.38 -19.18 -9.95
C ALA A 50 17.96 -19.41 -10.47
N LEU A 51 16.99 -18.71 -9.89
CA LEU A 51 15.60 -18.78 -10.31
C LEU A 51 14.93 -17.42 -10.18
N SER A 52 13.88 -17.17 -10.96
CA SER A 52 13.19 -15.88 -10.91
C SER A 52 12.33 -15.76 -9.64
N VAL A 53 12.15 -14.54 -9.12
CA VAL A 53 11.22 -14.27 -8.01
C VAL A 53 9.81 -14.76 -8.34
N GLN A 54 9.40 -14.68 -9.61
CA GLN A 54 8.09 -15.12 -10.08
C GLN A 54 7.92 -16.64 -10.05
N ASP A 55 8.95 -17.39 -10.47
CA ASP A 55 8.95 -18.85 -10.44
C ASP A 55 9.00 -19.35 -8.99
N TYR A 56 9.80 -18.71 -8.14
CA TYR A 56 9.81 -18.98 -6.70
C TYR A 56 8.41 -18.84 -6.10
N LEU A 57 7.76 -17.71 -6.38
CA LEU A 57 6.45 -17.39 -5.85
C LEU A 57 5.38 -18.39 -6.33
N ARG A 58 5.50 -18.88 -7.58
CA ARG A 58 4.60 -19.92 -8.11
C ARG A 58 4.79 -21.23 -7.36
N ASP A 59 6.04 -21.70 -7.22
CA ASP A 59 6.37 -22.91 -6.46
C ASP A 59 5.89 -22.81 -5.00
N LEU A 60 6.11 -21.66 -4.37
CA LEU A 60 5.67 -21.42 -3.00
C LEU A 60 4.14 -21.44 -2.85
N HIS A 61 3.41 -20.89 -3.81
CA HIS A 61 1.95 -20.94 -3.84
C HIS A 61 1.43 -22.37 -4.07
N ASP A 62 2.10 -23.16 -4.91
CA ASP A 62 1.73 -24.55 -5.17
C ASP A 62 1.97 -25.44 -3.94
N ARG A 63 3.05 -25.19 -3.17
CA ARG A 63 3.37 -25.92 -1.94
C ARG A 63 2.51 -25.52 -0.74
N ALA A 64 2.15 -24.24 -0.61
CA ALA A 64 1.49 -23.70 0.58
C ALA A 64 0.45 -22.62 0.24
N PRO A 65 -0.66 -22.97 -0.45
CA PRO A 65 -1.64 -21.99 -0.91
C PRO A 65 -2.38 -21.29 0.23
N SER A 66 -2.54 -21.94 1.38
CA SER A 66 -3.22 -21.38 2.57
C SER A 66 -2.52 -20.16 3.15
N GLY A 67 -1.26 -19.94 2.80
CA GLY A 67 -0.50 -18.77 3.23
C GLY A 67 -0.68 -17.52 2.39
N PHE A 68 -1.43 -17.63 1.28
CA PHE A 68 -1.71 -16.55 0.35
C PHE A 68 -3.15 -16.10 0.54
N SER A 69 -3.34 -14.90 1.06
CA SER A 69 -4.65 -14.27 1.18
C SER A 69 -4.85 -13.27 0.05
N ARG A 70 -6.05 -13.15 -0.51
CA ARG A 70 -6.32 -12.10 -1.49
C ARG A 70 -6.19 -10.74 -0.82
N LEU A 71 -5.49 -9.81 -1.48
CA LEU A 71 -5.44 -8.42 -1.07
C LEU A 71 -6.88 -7.89 -1.09
N GLN A 72 -7.40 -7.54 0.08
CA GLN A 72 -8.72 -6.92 0.18
C GLN A 72 -8.60 -5.56 -0.50
N GLN A 73 -9.19 -5.40 -1.69
CA GLN A 73 -9.25 -4.11 -2.33
C GLN A 73 -10.05 -3.18 -1.41
N PRO A 74 -9.59 -1.95 -1.14
CA PRO A 74 -10.44 -0.98 -0.46
C PRO A 74 -11.67 -0.78 -1.34
N ASP A 75 -12.85 -1.06 -0.80
CA ASP A 75 -14.13 -0.75 -1.44
C ASP A 75 -14.15 0.74 -1.77
N ALA A 76 -13.98 1.09 -3.04
CA ALA A 76 -13.95 2.48 -3.49
C ALA A 76 -15.22 3.25 -3.09
N GLU A 77 -16.34 2.55 -2.92
CA GLU A 77 -17.60 3.12 -2.45
C GLU A 77 -17.57 3.59 -0.99
N ARG A 78 -16.84 2.90 -0.10
CA ARG A 78 -16.67 3.35 1.30
C ARG A 78 -15.84 4.62 1.39
N THR A 79 -14.80 4.75 0.56
CA THR A 79 -13.92 5.93 0.58
C THR A 79 -14.64 7.20 0.13
N ILE A 80 -15.51 7.11 -0.89
CA ILE A 80 -16.29 8.27 -1.35
C ILE A 80 -17.35 8.66 -0.32
N ALA A 81 -18.00 7.69 0.33
CA ALA A 81 -18.99 7.96 1.38
C ALA A 81 -18.37 8.61 2.63
N GLU A 82 -17.20 8.14 3.08
CA GLU A 82 -16.45 8.76 4.19
C GLU A 82 -15.95 10.17 3.83
N MET A 83 -15.56 10.42 2.57
CA MET A 83 -15.17 11.77 2.11
C MET A 83 -16.35 12.75 1.98
N ARG A 84 -17.58 12.26 1.75
CA ARG A 84 -18.81 13.09 1.73
C ARG A 84 -19.31 13.44 3.12
N GLY A 85 -18.86 12.74 4.17
CA GLY A 85 -19.08 13.08 5.57
C GLY A 85 -18.29 14.31 6.03
N LYS A 86 -18.24 15.38 5.23
CA LYS A 86 -17.72 16.68 5.69
C LYS A 86 -18.64 17.17 6.79
N ARG A 87 -18.22 16.93 8.04
CA ARG A 87 -18.82 17.50 9.24
C ARG A 87 -18.97 19.02 8.98
N PRO A 88 -20.16 19.61 9.18
CA PRO A 88 -20.34 21.04 8.93
C PRO A 88 -19.27 21.79 9.72
N LEU A 89 -18.46 22.58 9.01
CA LEU A 89 -17.39 23.36 9.63
C LEU A 89 -18.04 24.33 10.61
N ASP A 90 -17.52 24.34 11.84
CA ASP A 90 -18.03 25.17 12.91
C ASP A 90 -17.89 26.67 12.55
N ALA A 91 -18.83 27.53 12.97
CA ALA A 91 -18.81 28.96 12.67
C ALA A 91 -17.51 29.66 13.14
N ALA A 92 -16.87 29.18 14.20
CA ALA A 92 -15.58 29.63 14.70
C ALA A 92 -14.41 29.20 13.80
N TRP A 93 -14.54 28.15 12.98
CA TRP A 93 -13.56 27.86 11.92
C TRP A 93 -13.55 28.99 10.88
N HIS A 94 -14.72 29.45 10.44
CA HIS A 94 -14.82 30.55 9.48
C HIS A 94 -14.24 31.86 10.03
N ALA A 95 -14.50 32.18 11.30
CA ALA A 95 -13.92 33.35 11.96
C ALA A 95 -12.38 33.27 12.09
N ARG A 96 -11.84 32.09 12.44
CA ARG A 96 -10.39 31.87 12.52
C ARG A 96 -9.73 31.94 11.14
N HIS A 97 -10.34 31.35 10.12
CA HIS A 97 -9.84 31.37 8.76
C HIS A 97 -9.84 32.79 8.18
N ALA A 98 -10.91 33.55 8.40
CA ALA A 98 -11.01 34.96 8.00
C ALA A 98 -9.91 35.83 8.63
N LYS A 99 -9.61 35.61 9.92
CA LYS A 99 -8.53 36.32 10.62
C LYS A 99 -7.15 35.94 10.09
N ALA A 100 -6.93 34.67 9.77
CA ALA A 100 -5.64 34.17 9.28
C ALA A 100 -5.35 34.55 7.82
N THR A 101 -6.38 34.63 6.98
CA THR A 101 -6.24 34.94 5.54
C THR A 101 -6.52 36.40 5.20
N GLY A 102 -7.05 37.18 6.15
CA GLY A 102 -7.47 38.58 5.95
C GLY A 102 -8.74 38.73 5.11
N ILE A 103 -9.38 37.62 4.71
CA ILE A 103 -10.57 37.64 3.87
C ILE A 103 -11.81 37.76 4.77
N THR A 104 -12.47 38.92 4.70
CA THR A 104 -13.71 39.16 5.45
C THR A 104 -14.89 38.42 4.82
N LYS A 105 -15.96 38.18 5.60
CA LYS A 105 -17.17 37.49 5.14
C LYS A 105 -17.73 38.11 3.85
N THR A 106 -17.72 39.42 3.73
CA THR A 106 -18.15 40.17 2.53
C THR A 106 -17.35 39.81 1.28
N MET A 107 -16.03 39.67 1.40
CA MET A 107 -15.16 39.26 0.29
C MET A 107 -15.37 37.79 -0.09
N MET A 108 -15.66 36.93 0.89
CA MET A 108 -16.00 35.52 0.64
C MET A 108 -17.31 35.41 -0.15
N ASP A 109 -18.31 36.22 0.19
CA ASP A 109 -19.61 36.26 -0.48
C ASP A 109 -19.51 36.84 -1.91
N GLU A 110 -18.57 37.76 -2.17
CA GLU A 110 -18.23 38.21 -3.53
C GLU A 110 -17.50 37.13 -4.35
N ILE A 111 -16.52 36.43 -3.75
CA ILE A 111 -15.82 35.32 -4.42
C ILE A 111 -16.81 34.19 -4.76
N MET A 112 -17.74 33.87 -3.86
CA MET A 112 -18.77 32.86 -4.09
C MET A 112 -19.71 33.28 -5.24
N ARG A 113 -20.11 34.55 -5.31
CA ARG A 113 -20.92 35.07 -6.41
C ARG A 113 -20.19 35.09 -7.75
N ASN A 114 -18.89 35.37 -7.77
CA ASN A 114 -18.08 35.38 -9.00
C ASN A 114 -17.65 33.98 -9.48
N ARG A 115 -17.92 32.93 -8.71
CA ARG A 115 -17.62 31.53 -9.05
C ARG A 115 -18.83 30.75 -9.57
N ALA A 116 -20.03 31.34 -9.53
CA ALA A 116 -21.24 30.84 -10.17
C ALA A 116 -21.32 31.34 -11.61
#